data_AF-A0A7S1MEX4-F1
#
_entry.id   AF-A0A7S1MEX4-F1
#
_cell.length_a   1.000
_cell.length_b   1.000
_cell.length_c   1.000
_cell.angle_alpha   90.00
_cell.angle_beta   90.00
_cell.angle_gamma   90.00
#
_symmetry.space_group_name_H-M   'P 1'
#
loop_
_entity.id
_entity.type
_entity.pdbx_description
1 polymer ?
#
loop_
_entity_poly.entity_id
_entity_poly.type
_entity_poly.pdbx_seq_one_letter_code
_entity_poly.pdbx_strand_id
1 'polypeptide(L)'
;RRRVLQRRRRVHPHLESLERELGVDGRPRRPVLRRVREWVARGRARDRGAAVGRVGMHVLSKHCAATPKLQLLELRGSSIGHMGAAMLARGLELHPSLTHLGIARNGIDTPALTAILQALRASPLRYLDLEWNGVDNAGAAAVAKFLASDECELRTVSLERNDIRPSGAASIAKALATNATLRNLNLGFNRIGNGGAVAIAEALCGDGNGTLLTLNLTQNDIGAE
;
A
#
# COMPACT_ATOMS: atom_id res chain seq x y z
N ARG A 1 21.07 24.68 41.18
CA ARG A 1 20.94 23.20 41.20
C ARG A 1 19.67 22.82 40.42
N ARG A 2 19.80 21.85 39.50
CA ARG A 2 19.01 21.66 38.26
C ARG A 2 17.52 21.31 38.49
N ARG A 3 16.63 22.03 37.78
CA ARG A 3 15.26 21.62 37.48
C ARG A 3 15.29 20.55 36.38
N VAL A 4 14.99 19.30 36.71
CA VAL A 4 14.72 18.25 35.71
C VAL A 4 13.21 18.20 35.49
N LEU A 5 12.73 18.93 34.50
CA LEU A 5 11.40 18.76 33.92
C LEU A 5 11.36 17.37 33.26
N GLN A 6 10.82 16.37 33.97
CA GLN A 6 10.32 15.16 33.31
C GLN A 6 9.12 15.58 32.45
N ARG A 7 9.37 15.88 31.17
CA ARG A 7 8.34 15.84 30.13
C ARG A 7 7.84 14.40 30.05
N ARG A 8 6.86 14.04 30.88
CA ARG A 8 6.05 12.84 30.65
C ARG A 8 5.42 13.00 29.27
N ARG A 9 5.91 12.24 28.29
CA ARG A 9 5.22 12.06 27.01
C ARG A 9 3.81 11.58 27.36
N ARG A 10 2.79 12.40 27.13
CA ARG A 10 1.38 12.00 27.30
C ARG A 10 1.16 10.76 26.43
N VAL A 11 1.05 9.61 27.07
CA VAL A 11 0.65 8.37 26.40
C VAL A 11 -0.84 8.53 26.05
N HIS A 12 -1.20 8.28 24.80
CA HIS A 12 -2.60 8.39 24.36
C HIS A 12 -3.44 7.35 25.12
N PRO A 13 -4.63 7.68 25.66
CA PRO A 13 -5.47 6.75 26.43
C PRO A 13 -5.75 5.42 25.70
N HIS A 14 -5.81 5.44 24.37
CA HIS A 14 -5.98 4.25 23.54
C HIS A 14 -4.78 3.30 23.56
N LEU A 15 -3.54 3.79 23.74
CA LEU A 15 -2.35 2.93 23.86
C LEU A 15 -2.37 2.16 25.18
N GLU A 16 -2.84 2.79 26.26
CA GLU A 16 -3.00 2.12 27.57
C GLU A 16 -4.13 1.06 27.53
N SER A 17 -5.21 1.32 26.79
CA SER A 17 -6.28 0.33 26.55
C SER A 17 -5.78 -0.84 25.70
N LEU A 18 -4.95 -0.57 24.68
CA LEU A 18 -4.31 -1.60 23.86
C LEU A 18 -3.40 -2.49 24.73
N GLU A 19 -2.70 -1.91 25.70
CA GLU A 19 -1.81 -2.62 26.62
C GLU A 19 -2.56 -3.59 27.55
N ARG A 20 -3.80 -3.24 27.95
CA ARG A 20 -4.65 -4.12 28.78
C ARG A 20 -5.23 -5.28 27.99
N GLU A 21 -5.68 -5.06 26.76
CA GLU A 21 -6.19 -6.13 25.88
C GLU A 21 -5.11 -7.18 25.56
N LEU A 22 -3.84 -6.79 25.55
CA LEU A 22 -2.70 -7.67 25.28
C LEU A 22 -2.24 -8.49 26.49
N GLY A 23 -2.84 -8.27 27.66
CA GLY A 23 -2.45 -8.88 28.92
C GLY A 23 -3.10 -10.23 29.23
N VAL A 24 -4.02 -10.74 28.39
CA VAL A 24 -4.89 -11.84 28.81
C VAL A 24 -4.35 -13.24 28.47
N ASP A 25 -3.73 -13.52 27.31
CA ASP A 25 -3.40 -14.94 26.99
C ASP A 25 -2.16 -15.24 26.12
N GLY A 26 -1.26 -14.30 25.83
CA GLY A 26 -0.12 -14.64 24.98
C GLY A 26 0.67 -13.44 24.51
N ARG A 27 1.73 -13.12 25.27
CA ARG A 27 2.50 -11.88 25.21
C ARG A 27 2.90 -11.47 23.77
N PRO A 28 2.48 -10.30 23.25
CA PRO A 28 3.25 -9.64 22.20
C PRO A 28 4.63 -9.27 22.77
N ARG A 29 5.70 -9.72 22.13
CA ARG A 29 7.07 -9.42 22.55
C ARG A 29 7.20 -7.89 22.66
N ARG A 30 7.64 -7.38 23.83
CA ARG A 30 7.95 -5.96 24.14
C ARG A 30 8.52 -5.12 22.96
N PRO A 31 9.33 -5.67 22.03
CA PRO A 31 9.71 -5.03 20.77
C PRO A 31 8.58 -4.46 19.90
N VAL A 32 7.45 -5.14 19.74
CA VAL A 32 6.37 -4.71 18.82
C VAL A 32 5.70 -3.44 19.35
N LEU A 33 5.35 -3.42 20.64
CA LEU A 33 4.74 -2.25 21.29
C LEU A 33 5.70 -1.05 21.33
N ARG A 34 7.00 -1.29 21.53
CA ARG A 34 8.00 -0.23 21.44
C ARG A 34 8.05 0.39 20.05
N ARG A 35 8.03 -0.43 18.99
CA ARG A 35 7.98 0.04 17.60
C ARG A 35 6.72 0.84 17.30
N VAL A 36 5.55 0.35 17.73
CA VAL A 36 4.28 1.07 17.57
C VAL A 36 4.34 2.44 18.25
N ARG A 37 4.86 2.52 19.49
CA ARG A 37 5.07 3.81 20.18
C ARG A 37 6.02 4.75 19.43
N GLU A 38 7.07 4.23 18.81
CA GLU A 38 7.99 5.01 17.97
C GLU A 38 7.31 5.52 16.69
N TRP A 39 6.43 4.71 16.09
CA TRP A 39 5.65 5.10 14.91
C TRP A 39 4.64 6.21 15.23
N VAL A 40 3.91 6.10 16.35
CA VAL A 40 3.01 7.16 16.86
C VAL A 40 3.75 8.50 16.97
N ALA A 41 4.95 8.46 17.57
CA ALA A 41 5.73 9.66 17.83
C ALA A 41 6.23 10.33 16.54
N ARG A 42 6.50 9.54 15.49
CA ARG A 42 7.08 10.01 14.23
C ARG A 42 6.04 10.29 13.13
N GLY A 43 4.79 9.85 13.29
CA GLY A 43 3.78 9.91 12.22
C GLY A 43 4.17 9.10 10.98
N ARG A 44 5.06 8.12 11.16
CA ARG A 44 5.59 7.24 10.12
C ARG A 44 5.79 5.85 10.71
N ALA A 45 5.28 4.83 10.04
CA ALA A 45 5.49 3.44 10.40
C ALA A 45 6.38 2.77 9.35
N ARG A 46 7.49 2.16 9.79
CA ARG A 46 8.39 1.38 8.94
C ARG A 46 8.73 0.08 9.64
N ASP A 47 8.38 -1.04 9.03
CA ASP A 47 8.86 -2.36 9.38
C ASP A 47 9.53 -2.98 8.14
N ARG A 48 10.81 -3.35 8.28
CA ARG A 48 11.58 -4.01 7.22
C ARG A 48 12.00 -5.38 7.74
N GLY A 49 11.24 -6.41 7.37
CA GLY A 49 11.70 -7.80 7.48
C GLY A 49 11.51 -8.49 8.84
N ALA A 50 10.48 -8.18 9.61
CA ALA A 50 10.03 -9.05 10.70
C ALA A 50 8.59 -9.51 10.42
N ALA A 51 8.28 -10.78 10.65
CA ALA A 51 6.90 -11.25 10.64
C ALA A 51 6.12 -10.46 11.72
N VAL A 52 5.31 -9.49 11.31
CA VAL A 52 4.44 -8.73 12.22
C VAL A 52 3.43 -9.70 12.84
N GLY A 53 3.04 -10.73 12.07
CA GLY A 53 2.10 -11.77 12.48
C GLY A 53 0.70 -11.21 12.71
N ARG A 54 -0.28 -12.09 12.91
CA ARG A 54 -1.69 -11.66 13.06
C ARG A 54 -1.90 -10.69 14.23
N VAL A 55 -1.32 -10.99 15.39
CA VAL A 55 -1.45 -10.13 16.59
C VAL A 55 -0.83 -8.76 16.35
N GLY A 56 0.33 -8.70 15.67
CA GLY A 56 0.95 -7.43 15.32
C GLY A 56 0.12 -6.63 14.32
N MET A 57 -0.53 -7.29 13.36
CA MET A 57 -1.40 -6.61 12.38
C MET A 57 -2.67 -6.07 13.02
N HIS A 58 -3.25 -6.77 14.00
CA HIS A 58 -4.37 -6.26 14.78
C HIS A 58 -4.01 -5.00 15.59
N VAL A 59 -2.84 -5.00 16.20
CA VAL A 59 -2.32 -3.83 16.93
C VAL A 59 -2.04 -2.68 15.96
N LEU A 60 -1.42 -2.97 14.82
CA LEU A 60 -1.07 -1.97 13.81
C LEU A 60 -2.32 -1.35 13.18
N SER A 61 -3.35 -2.12 12.87
CA SER A 61 -4.59 -1.59 12.28
C SER A 61 -5.31 -0.65 13.24
N LYS A 62 -5.46 -1.05 14.52
CA LYS A 62 -5.99 -0.16 15.56
C LYS A 62 -5.15 1.11 15.71
N HIS A 63 -3.83 1.00 15.59
CA HIS A 63 -2.94 2.15 15.66
C HIS A 63 -3.13 3.11 14.48
N CYS A 64 -3.25 2.59 13.26
CA CYS A 64 -3.52 3.40 12.07
C CYS A 64 -4.83 4.18 12.24
N ALA A 65 -5.90 3.51 12.67
CA ALA A 65 -7.18 4.16 12.93
C ALA A 65 -7.08 5.26 14.02
N ALA A 66 -6.28 5.03 15.06
CA ALA A 66 -6.09 6.00 16.14
C ALA A 66 -5.10 7.13 15.80
N THR A 67 -4.48 7.14 14.61
CA THR A 67 -3.41 8.08 14.25
C THR A 67 -3.72 8.79 12.93
N PRO A 68 -4.71 9.70 12.90
CA PRO A 68 -5.16 10.36 11.68
C PRO A 68 -4.09 11.23 11.00
N LYS A 69 -2.94 11.48 11.67
CA LYS A 69 -1.77 12.19 11.14
C LYS A 69 -0.72 11.27 10.48
N LEU A 70 -0.96 9.96 10.41
CA LEU A 70 -0.03 9.01 9.80
C LEU A 70 0.07 9.26 8.29
N GLN A 71 1.24 9.69 7.84
CA GLN A 71 1.48 10.03 6.43
C GLN A 71 2.13 8.91 5.63
N LEU A 72 2.94 8.09 6.29
CA LEU A 72 3.74 7.05 5.67
C LEU A 72 3.61 5.75 6.45
N LEU A 73 3.21 4.70 5.74
CA LEU A 73 3.19 3.33 6.23
C LEU A 73 4.00 2.45 5.28
N GLU A 74 5.06 1.84 5.80
CA GLU A 74 5.95 0.94 5.07
C GLU A 74 6.05 -0.38 5.84
N LEU A 75 5.64 -1.46 5.20
CA LEU A 75 5.53 -2.81 5.77
C LEU A 75 6.13 -3.86 4.83
N ARG A 76 7.14 -3.49 4.04
CA ARG A 76 7.77 -4.42 3.09
C ARG A 76 8.29 -5.68 3.78
N GLY A 77 7.84 -6.85 3.31
CA GLY A 77 8.28 -8.14 3.83
C GLY A 77 7.80 -8.44 5.25
N SER A 78 6.72 -7.80 5.71
CA SER A 78 6.18 -7.97 7.06
C SER A 78 5.29 -9.21 7.24
N SER A 79 5.15 -10.04 6.20
CA SER A 79 4.31 -11.25 6.19
C SER A 79 2.86 -10.94 6.59
N ILE A 80 2.29 -9.88 6.02
CA ILE A 80 0.93 -9.43 6.35
C ILE A 80 -0.10 -10.52 6.02
N GLY A 81 -0.01 -11.12 4.82
CA GLY A 81 -0.98 -12.09 4.30
C GLY A 81 -2.38 -11.50 4.10
N HIS A 82 -3.30 -12.27 3.54
CA HIS A 82 -4.67 -11.83 3.25
C HIS A 82 -5.43 -11.35 4.50
N MET A 83 -5.31 -12.05 5.64
CA MET A 83 -6.00 -11.66 6.88
C MET A 83 -5.44 -10.37 7.48
N GLY A 84 -4.11 -10.21 7.48
CA GLY A 84 -3.49 -8.99 7.96
C GLY A 84 -3.82 -7.81 7.06
N ALA A 85 -3.95 -8.03 5.75
CA ALA A 85 -4.31 -7.01 4.79
C ALA A 85 -5.77 -6.56 4.96
N ALA A 86 -6.69 -7.48 5.27
CA ALA A 86 -8.06 -7.13 5.66
C ALA A 86 -8.11 -6.30 6.95
N MET A 87 -7.31 -6.66 7.97
CA MET A 87 -7.17 -5.84 9.18
C MET A 87 -6.61 -4.46 8.86
N LEU A 88 -5.62 -4.39 7.97
CA LEU A 88 -5.01 -3.14 7.56
C LEU A 88 -6.01 -2.25 6.83
N ALA A 89 -6.80 -2.79 5.91
CA ALA A 89 -7.86 -2.06 5.21
C ALA A 89 -8.81 -1.36 6.21
N ARG A 90 -9.26 -2.08 7.23
CA ARG A 90 -10.11 -1.50 8.30
C ARG A 90 -9.39 -0.40 9.10
N GLY A 91 -8.09 -0.55 9.32
CA GLY A 91 -7.29 0.47 10.01
C GLY A 91 -6.98 1.71 9.16
N LEU A 92 -7.08 1.60 7.84
CA LEU A 92 -6.79 2.66 6.87
C LEU A 92 -8.06 3.25 6.23
N GLU A 93 -9.23 2.89 6.73
CA GLU A 93 -10.51 3.34 6.18
C GLU A 93 -10.59 4.87 6.16
N LEU A 94 -10.65 5.42 4.94
CA LEU A 94 -10.70 6.84 4.63
C LEU A 94 -9.61 7.65 5.36
N HIS A 95 -8.41 7.08 5.45
CA HIS A 95 -7.35 7.66 6.27
C HIS A 95 -6.95 9.06 5.73
N PRO A 96 -7.10 10.15 6.53
CA PRO A 96 -7.15 11.50 5.98
C PRO A 96 -5.80 12.11 5.61
N SER A 97 -4.69 11.52 6.05
CA SER A 97 -3.34 12.05 5.79
C SER A 97 -2.37 11.05 5.17
N LEU A 98 -2.82 9.81 4.87
CA LEU A 98 -1.91 8.80 4.35
C LEU A 98 -1.58 9.12 2.91
N THR A 99 -0.31 9.40 2.65
CA THR A 99 0.21 9.77 1.32
C THR A 99 1.10 8.67 0.74
N HIS A 100 1.65 7.80 1.59
CA HIS A 100 2.58 6.75 1.17
C HIS A 100 2.22 5.42 1.82
N LEU A 101 1.95 4.41 0.99
CA LEU A 101 1.73 3.04 1.42
C LEU A 101 2.68 2.10 0.68
N GLY A 102 3.64 1.53 1.40
CA GLY A 102 4.51 0.46 0.94
C GLY A 102 4.15 -0.85 1.61
N ILE A 103 3.66 -1.82 0.83
CA ILE A 103 3.27 -3.14 1.32
C ILE A 103 3.81 -4.25 0.42
N ALA A 104 4.94 -4.01 -0.24
CA ALA A 104 5.62 -5.00 -1.08
C ALA A 104 5.97 -6.29 -0.31
N ARG A 105 6.01 -7.42 -1.01
CA ARG A 105 6.46 -8.73 -0.48
C ARG A 105 5.63 -9.23 0.71
N ASN A 106 4.32 -9.12 0.65
CA ASN A 106 3.41 -9.48 1.74
C ASN A 106 2.37 -10.55 1.43
N GLY A 107 2.31 -11.05 0.19
CA GLY A 107 1.36 -12.08 -0.21
C GLY A 107 -0.09 -11.62 -0.03
N ILE A 108 -0.43 -10.50 -0.66
CA ILE A 108 -1.76 -9.89 -0.58
C ILE A 108 -2.58 -10.40 -1.76
N ASP A 109 -3.60 -11.19 -1.48
CA ASP A 109 -4.50 -11.68 -2.52
C ASP A 109 -5.41 -10.56 -3.08
N THR A 110 -6.02 -10.83 -4.22
CA THR A 110 -6.89 -9.87 -4.92
C THR A 110 -8.04 -9.35 -4.05
N PRO A 111 -8.76 -10.17 -3.25
CA PRO A 111 -9.78 -9.67 -2.33
C PRO A 111 -9.22 -8.70 -1.29
N ALA A 112 -8.10 -9.03 -0.64
CA ALA A 112 -7.53 -8.15 0.37
C ALA A 112 -6.94 -6.86 -0.23
N LEU A 113 -6.34 -6.94 -1.43
CA LEU A 113 -5.92 -5.76 -2.19
C LEU A 113 -7.12 -4.86 -2.49
N THR A 114 -8.21 -5.43 -2.97
CA THR A 114 -9.44 -4.68 -3.28
C THR A 114 -9.98 -3.97 -2.03
N ALA A 115 -9.97 -4.64 -0.88
CA ALA A 115 -10.38 -4.03 0.39
C ALA A 115 -9.47 -2.86 0.79
N ILE A 116 -8.15 -2.99 0.63
CA ILE A 116 -7.20 -1.91 0.91
C ILE A 116 -7.46 -0.71 -0.01
N LEU A 117 -7.63 -0.93 -1.31
CA LEU A 117 -7.90 0.15 -2.27
C LEU A 117 -9.24 0.83 -1.98
N GLN A 118 -10.29 0.08 -1.64
CA GLN A 118 -11.57 0.66 -1.23
C GLN A 118 -11.46 1.52 0.03
N ALA A 119 -10.70 1.06 1.03
CA ALA A 119 -10.44 1.81 2.25
C ALA A 119 -9.73 3.15 1.95
N LEU A 120 -8.84 3.17 0.96
CA LEU A 120 -8.01 4.33 0.62
C LEU A 120 -8.62 5.26 -0.44
N ARG A 121 -9.86 5.01 -0.90
CA ARG A 121 -10.47 5.73 -2.05
C ARG A 121 -10.54 7.24 -1.90
N ALA A 122 -10.62 7.75 -0.67
CA ALA A 122 -10.65 9.19 -0.38
C ALA A 122 -9.41 9.65 0.42
N SER A 123 -8.37 8.80 0.49
CA SER A 123 -7.09 9.17 1.09
C SER A 123 -6.25 9.94 0.08
N PRO A 124 -5.43 10.92 0.52
CA PRO A 124 -4.53 11.67 -0.37
C PRO A 124 -3.30 10.84 -0.77
N LEU A 125 -3.51 9.60 -1.20
CA LEU A 125 -2.47 8.62 -1.46
C LEU A 125 -1.73 8.99 -2.74
N ARG A 126 -0.42 9.17 -2.63
CA ARG A 126 0.47 9.59 -3.73
C ARG A 126 1.46 8.49 -4.14
N TYR A 127 1.75 7.57 -3.24
CA TYR A 127 2.68 6.47 -3.47
C TYR A 127 2.07 5.16 -3.00
N LEU A 128 2.06 4.17 -3.90
CA LEU A 128 1.62 2.81 -3.62
C LEU A 128 2.64 1.80 -4.15
N ASP A 129 3.21 0.99 -3.26
CA ASP A 129 4.12 -0.10 -3.62
C ASP A 129 3.51 -1.46 -3.28
N LEU A 130 3.17 -2.19 -4.34
CA LEU A 130 2.59 -3.53 -4.33
C LEU A 130 3.56 -4.57 -4.93
N GLU A 131 4.86 -4.26 -5.03
CA GLU A 131 5.85 -5.17 -5.58
C GLU A 131 5.75 -6.55 -4.93
N TRP A 132 5.72 -7.60 -5.75
CA TRP A 132 5.80 -8.99 -5.29
C TRP A 132 4.74 -9.38 -4.26
N ASN A 133 3.48 -9.09 -4.56
CA ASN A 133 2.32 -9.50 -3.76
C ASN A 133 1.46 -10.60 -4.40
N GLY A 134 1.75 -10.99 -5.64
CA GLY A 134 0.94 -11.94 -6.39
C GLY A 134 -0.29 -11.27 -7.01
N VAL A 135 -0.20 -10.00 -7.37
CA VAL A 135 -1.26 -9.27 -8.08
C VAL A 135 -1.48 -9.92 -9.45
N ASP A 136 -2.63 -10.53 -9.66
CA ASP A 136 -3.03 -11.14 -10.93
C ASP A 136 -3.80 -10.14 -11.81
N ASN A 137 -4.41 -10.61 -12.90
CA ASN A 137 -5.23 -9.77 -13.77
C ASN A 137 -6.42 -9.12 -13.04
N ALA A 138 -7.03 -9.81 -12.07
CA ALA A 138 -8.15 -9.27 -11.31
C ALA A 138 -7.68 -8.21 -10.29
N GLY A 139 -6.52 -8.43 -9.66
CA GLY A 139 -5.87 -7.43 -8.83
C GLY A 139 -5.42 -6.19 -9.62
N ALA A 140 -4.89 -6.38 -10.83
CA ALA A 140 -4.56 -5.29 -11.75
C ALA A 140 -5.80 -4.48 -12.15
N ALA A 141 -6.93 -5.16 -12.40
CA ALA A 141 -8.21 -4.49 -12.67
C ALA A 141 -8.71 -3.68 -11.45
N ALA A 142 -8.51 -4.17 -10.22
CA ALA A 142 -8.82 -3.41 -9.01
C ALA A 142 -7.96 -2.15 -8.88
N VAL A 143 -6.66 -2.25 -9.16
CA VAL A 143 -5.75 -1.08 -9.20
C VAL A 143 -6.16 -0.11 -10.30
N ALA A 144 -6.50 -0.61 -11.50
CA ALA A 144 -6.99 0.22 -12.60
C ALA A 144 -8.27 0.98 -12.22
N LYS A 145 -9.22 0.33 -11.57
CA LYS A 145 -10.43 0.99 -11.06
C LYS A 145 -10.11 2.09 -10.05
N PHE A 146 -9.13 1.87 -9.18
CA PHE A 146 -8.68 2.89 -8.24
C PHE A 146 -8.00 4.07 -8.95
N LEU A 147 -7.19 3.81 -9.98
CA LEU A 147 -6.56 4.85 -10.80
C LEU A 147 -7.56 5.68 -11.60
N ALA A 148 -8.65 5.08 -12.04
CA ALA A 148 -9.69 5.76 -12.82
C ALA A 148 -10.70 6.56 -11.97
N SER A 149 -10.59 6.55 -10.64
CA SER A 149 -11.47 7.34 -9.76
C SER A 149 -11.04 8.81 -9.73
N ASP A 150 -12.03 9.71 -9.64
CA ASP A 150 -11.82 11.16 -9.64
C ASP A 150 -11.01 11.65 -8.42
N GLU A 151 -11.09 10.91 -7.31
CA GLU A 151 -10.37 11.20 -6.07
C GLU A 151 -8.92 10.70 -6.07
N CYS A 152 -8.46 10.06 -7.15
CA CYS A 152 -7.14 9.45 -7.21
C CYS A 152 -6.00 10.47 -7.30
N GLU A 153 -5.21 10.59 -6.23
CA GLU A 153 -4.01 11.45 -6.17
C GLU A 153 -2.68 10.72 -6.46
N LEU A 154 -2.74 9.43 -6.85
CA LEU A 154 -1.53 8.62 -7.01
C LEU A 154 -0.58 9.24 -8.03
N ARG A 155 0.68 9.38 -7.64
CA ARG A 155 1.79 9.84 -8.49
C ARG A 155 2.71 8.70 -8.87
N THR A 156 2.85 7.70 -7.99
CA THR A 156 3.72 6.56 -8.20
C THR A 156 3.03 5.27 -7.79
N VAL A 157 3.02 4.30 -8.71
CA VAL A 157 2.56 2.93 -8.46
C VAL A 157 3.64 1.95 -8.88
N SER A 158 4.00 1.04 -7.97
CA SER A 158 4.84 -0.12 -8.27
C SER A 158 4.02 -1.40 -8.21
N LEU A 159 3.95 -2.09 -9.34
CA LEU A 159 3.35 -3.41 -9.52
C LEU A 159 4.40 -4.43 -10.00
N GLU A 160 5.68 -4.13 -9.79
CA GLU A 160 6.79 -4.97 -10.22
C GLU A 160 6.71 -6.38 -9.60
N ARG A 161 7.18 -7.41 -10.32
CA ARG A 161 7.26 -8.81 -9.82
C ARG A 161 5.92 -9.41 -9.41
N ASN A 162 4.86 -9.19 -10.18
CA ASN A 162 3.54 -9.78 -9.95
C ASN A 162 3.16 -10.75 -11.10
N ASP A 163 1.91 -11.22 -11.18
CA ASP A 163 1.42 -12.11 -12.26
C ASP A 163 0.41 -11.37 -13.16
N ILE A 164 0.71 -10.12 -13.50
CA ILE A 164 -0.10 -9.33 -14.42
C ILE A 164 0.16 -9.83 -15.85
N ARG A 165 -0.91 -10.20 -16.55
CA ARG A 165 -0.89 -10.71 -17.93
C ARG A 165 -1.60 -9.73 -18.88
N PRO A 166 -1.76 -10.04 -20.19
CA PRO A 166 -2.31 -9.08 -21.15
C PRO A 166 -3.63 -8.41 -20.73
N SER A 167 -4.57 -9.16 -20.13
CA SER A 167 -5.87 -8.59 -19.72
C SER A 167 -5.78 -7.64 -18.51
N GLY A 168 -4.89 -7.92 -17.56
CA GLY A 168 -4.59 -7.00 -16.46
C GLY A 168 -3.93 -5.72 -16.96
N ALA A 169 -2.98 -5.85 -17.89
CA ALA A 169 -2.34 -4.70 -18.54
C ALA A 169 -3.33 -3.85 -19.33
N ALA A 170 -4.25 -4.46 -20.09
CA ALA A 170 -5.32 -3.75 -20.80
C ALA A 170 -6.24 -2.97 -19.85
N SER A 171 -6.52 -3.52 -18.66
CA SER A 171 -7.29 -2.80 -17.63
C SER A 171 -6.55 -1.56 -17.14
N ILE A 172 -5.24 -1.69 -16.88
CA ILE A 172 -4.39 -0.56 -16.50
C ILE A 172 -4.32 0.48 -17.62
N ALA A 173 -4.16 0.07 -18.87
CA ALA A 173 -4.15 0.95 -20.03
C ALA A 173 -5.43 1.79 -20.13
N LYS A 174 -6.60 1.17 -19.95
CA LYS A 174 -7.88 1.88 -19.92
C LYS A 174 -7.95 2.94 -18.82
N ALA A 175 -7.40 2.65 -17.63
CA ALA A 175 -7.34 3.62 -16.55
C ALA A 175 -6.33 4.75 -16.82
N LEU A 176 -5.20 4.44 -17.47
CA LEU A 176 -4.22 5.46 -17.88
C LEU A 176 -4.82 6.46 -18.86
N ALA A 177 -5.67 6.03 -19.79
CA ALA A 177 -6.30 6.93 -20.76
C ALA A 177 -7.13 8.05 -20.12
N THR A 178 -7.65 7.85 -18.90
CA THR A 178 -8.45 8.86 -18.17
C THR A 178 -7.75 9.43 -16.95
N ASN A 179 -6.69 8.80 -16.45
CA ASN A 179 -5.99 9.26 -15.26
C ASN A 179 -5.08 10.47 -15.57
N ALA A 180 -5.25 11.54 -14.81
CA ALA A 180 -4.49 12.79 -14.96
C ALA A 180 -3.50 13.06 -13.81
N THR A 181 -3.18 12.06 -12.99
CA THR A 181 -2.37 12.23 -11.78
C THR A 181 -1.09 11.41 -11.75
N LEU A 182 -1.11 10.20 -12.30
CA LEU A 182 -0.03 9.24 -12.24
C LEU A 182 1.17 9.67 -13.09
N ARG A 183 2.35 9.70 -12.47
CA ARG A 183 3.61 10.11 -13.11
C ARG A 183 4.57 8.95 -13.31
N ASN A 184 4.53 7.95 -12.45
CA ASN A 184 5.47 6.83 -12.48
C ASN A 184 4.71 5.52 -12.30
N LEU A 185 4.83 4.63 -13.28
CA LEU A 185 4.25 3.29 -13.26
C LEU A 185 5.35 2.26 -13.49
N ASN A 186 5.56 1.38 -12.51
CA ASN A 186 6.48 0.26 -12.63
C ASN A 186 5.71 -1.05 -12.79
N LEU A 187 5.80 -1.65 -13.97
CA LEU A 187 5.20 -2.94 -14.34
C LEU A 187 6.26 -4.00 -14.64
N GLY A 188 7.53 -3.77 -14.28
CA GLY A 188 8.61 -4.70 -14.59
C GLY A 188 8.40 -6.10 -14.00
N PHE A 189 9.00 -7.12 -14.60
CA PHE A 189 8.91 -8.51 -14.13
C PHE A 189 7.47 -9.00 -13.97
N ASN A 190 6.63 -8.77 -14.97
CA ASN A 190 5.29 -9.36 -15.09
C ASN A 190 5.24 -10.24 -16.37
N ARG A 191 4.04 -10.63 -16.83
CA ARG A 191 3.83 -11.47 -18.02
C ARG A 191 2.90 -10.78 -19.02
N ILE A 192 3.12 -9.48 -19.23
CA ILE A 192 2.20 -8.60 -19.96
C ILE A 192 2.03 -9.01 -21.43
N GLY A 193 3.10 -9.52 -22.06
CA GLY A 193 3.10 -9.94 -23.46
C GLY A 193 2.89 -8.79 -24.46
N ASN A 194 2.98 -9.09 -25.75
CA ASN A 194 2.80 -8.10 -26.82
C ASN A 194 1.44 -7.41 -26.76
N GLY A 195 0.35 -8.17 -26.63
CA GLY A 195 -1.00 -7.60 -26.61
C GLY A 195 -1.24 -6.62 -25.44
N GLY A 196 -0.69 -6.91 -24.26
CA GLY A 196 -0.77 -5.98 -23.13
C GLY A 196 0.13 -4.75 -23.31
N ALA A 197 1.30 -4.91 -23.94
CA ALA A 197 2.20 -3.80 -24.26
C ALA A 197 1.59 -2.86 -25.30
N VAL A 198 0.95 -3.41 -26.35
CA VAL A 198 0.21 -2.64 -27.36
C VAL A 198 -0.91 -1.84 -26.71
N ALA A 199 -1.73 -2.44 -25.86
CA ALA A 199 -2.80 -1.73 -25.16
C ALA A 199 -2.26 -0.55 -24.33
N ILE A 200 -1.15 -0.74 -23.62
CA ILE A 200 -0.50 0.34 -22.87
C ILE A 200 0.02 1.43 -23.83
N ALA A 201 0.68 1.05 -24.93
CA ALA A 201 1.18 2.00 -25.91
C ALA A 201 0.05 2.85 -26.51
N GLU A 202 -1.06 2.22 -26.92
CA GLU A 202 -2.24 2.90 -27.45
C GLU A 202 -2.82 3.92 -26.46
N ALA A 203 -2.88 3.59 -25.16
CA ALA A 203 -3.35 4.52 -24.12
C ALA A 203 -2.42 5.73 -23.90
N LEU A 204 -1.16 5.64 -24.33
CA LEU A 204 -0.14 6.70 -24.20
C LEU A 204 0.07 7.49 -25.51
N CYS A 205 -0.38 6.99 -26.65
CA CYS A 205 -0.19 7.63 -27.95
C CYS A 205 -1.20 8.77 -28.21
N GLY A 206 -0.83 9.72 -29.09
CA GLY A 206 -1.70 10.82 -29.53
C GLY A 206 -2.07 11.77 -28.39
N ASP A 207 -3.36 12.10 -28.27
CA ASP A 207 -3.93 12.89 -27.16
C ASP A 207 -4.20 12.03 -25.90
N GLY A 208 -3.48 10.91 -25.74
CA GLY A 208 -3.59 9.98 -24.62
C GLY A 208 -3.06 10.54 -23.29
N ASN A 209 -2.62 9.65 -22.39
CA ASN A 209 -2.14 10.09 -21.07
C ASN A 209 -0.93 11.05 -21.16
N GLY A 210 -1.17 12.33 -20.88
CA GLY A 210 -0.11 13.37 -20.87
C GLY A 210 0.61 13.57 -19.54
N THR A 211 0.35 12.73 -18.52
CA THR A 211 0.86 12.92 -17.15
C THR A 211 1.90 11.89 -16.73
N LEU A 212 1.90 10.71 -17.36
CA LEU A 212 2.85 9.65 -17.10
C LEU A 212 4.23 10.03 -17.66
N LEU A 213 5.22 10.13 -16.79
CA LEU A 213 6.58 10.53 -17.13
C LEU A 213 7.51 9.32 -17.28
N THR A 214 7.26 8.26 -16.51
CA THR A 214 8.08 7.04 -16.56
C THR A 214 7.21 5.80 -16.53
N LEU A 215 7.45 4.91 -17.49
CA LEU A 215 6.86 3.58 -17.55
C LEU A 215 7.99 2.55 -17.58
N ASN A 216 7.98 1.60 -16.65
CA ASN A 216 8.89 0.45 -16.69
C ASN A 216 8.15 -0.82 -17.14
N LEU A 217 8.56 -1.37 -18.28
CA LEU A 217 8.07 -2.65 -18.83
C LEU A 217 9.19 -3.72 -18.94
N THR A 218 10.34 -3.54 -18.29
CA THR A 218 11.42 -4.54 -18.36
C THR A 218 10.94 -5.94 -17.95
N GLN A 219 11.36 -6.98 -18.68
CA GLN A 219 11.05 -8.38 -18.34
C GLN A 219 9.53 -8.65 -18.29
N ASN A 220 8.86 -8.55 -19.44
CA ASN A 220 7.40 -8.67 -19.56
C ASN A 220 6.93 -9.59 -20.69
N ASP A 221 7.80 -10.49 -21.17
CA ASP A 221 7.51 -11.38 -22.30
C ASP A 221 7.08 -10.62 -23.58
N ILE A 222 7.62 -9.42 -23.78
CA ILE A 222 7.42 -8.62 -24.99
C ILE A 222 8.46 -9.07 -26.03
N GLY A 223 7.99 -9.78 -27.05
CA GLY A 223 8.81 -10.31 -28.13
C GLY A 223 9.14 -9.25 -29.18
N ALA A 224 10.15 -9.53 -30.01
CA ALA A 224 10.32 -8.82 -31.28
C ALA A 224 9.23 -9.32 -32.24
N GLU A 225 8.44 -8.38 -32.77
CA GLU A 225 7.54 -8.64 -33.90
C GLU A 225 8.30 -8.63 -35.22
#